data_AF-A0A9X7AS54-F1
#
_entry.id   AF-A0A9X7AS54-F1
#
_cell.length_a   1.000
_cell.length_b   1.000
_cell.length_c   1.000
_cell.angle_alpha   90.00
_cell.angle_beta   90.00
_cell.angle_gamma   90.00
#
_symmetry.space_group_name_H-M   'P 1'
#
loop_
_entity.id
_entity.type
_entity.pdbx_description
1 polymer ?
#
loop_
_entity_poly.entity_id
_entity_poly.type
_entity_poly.pdbx_seq_one_letter_code
_entity_poly.pdbx_strand_id
1 'polypeptide(L)'
;MEKLLLELLPIIATVFLSICYIPQIVKNYKTKDVSSISLWFWVLLNIALTLMFTNAFMIYNKFGTYGYLITETFNLGLAMIVLIQVLIYRKK
;
A
#
# COMPACT_ATOMS: atom_id res chain seq x y z
N MET A 1 27.58 -2.99 0.57
CA MET A 1 26.91 -2.33 -0.58
C MET A 1 25.54 -2.94 -0.83
N GLU A 2 25.44 -4.27 -0.96
CA GLU A 2 24.15 -4.97 -1.14
C GLU A 2 23.12 -4.70 -0.05
N LYS A 3 23.49 -4.82 1.23
CA LYS A 3 22.60 -4.49 2.36
C LYS A 3 22.08 -3.05 2.30
N LEU A 4 22.92 -2.08 1.92
CA LEU A 4 22.51 -0.68 1.79
C LEU A 4 21.44 -0.50 0.71
N LEU A 5 21.59 -1.18 -0.43
CA LEU A 5 20.61 -1.14 -1.52
C LEU A 5 19.29 -1.82 -1.12
N LEU A 6 19.35 -2.93 -0.38
CA LEU A 6 18.18 -3.63 0.16
C LEU A 6 17.38 -2.79 1.16
N GLU A 7 18.02 -1.86 1.86
CA GLU A 7 17.32 -0.91 2.73
C GLU A 7 16.81 0.31 1.97
N LEU A 8 17.66 0.92 1.14
CA LEU A 8 17.39 2.25 0.58
C LEU A 8 16.39 2.23 -0.57
N LEU A 9 16.48 1.26 -1.48
CA LEU A 9 15.61 1.22 -2.67
C LEU A 9 14.12 1.07 -2.30
N PRO A 10 13.72 0.16 -1.38
CA PRO A 10 12.33 0.08 -0.96
C PRO A 10 11.84 1.37 -0.27
N ILE A 11 12.67 1.98 0.57
CA ILE A 11 12.31 3.25 1.24
C ILE A 11 12.04 4.35 0.21
N ILE A 12 12.88 4.47 -0.82
CA ILE A 12 12.65 5.42 -1.92
C ILE A 12 11.34 5.07 -2.66
N ALA A 13 11.08 3.79 -2.93
CA ALA A 13 9.83 3.34 -3.55
C ALA A 13 8.61 3.75 -2.71
N THR A 14 8.71 3.75 -1.39
CA THR A 14 7.63 4.19 -0.47
C THR A 14 7.22 5.64 -0.72
N VAL A 15 8.17 6.52 -1.02
CA VAL A 15 7.89 7.93 -1.34
C VAL A 15 7.06 8.04 -2.62
N PHE A 16 7.46 7.35 -3.68
CA PHE A 16 6.74 7.35 -4.95
C PHE A 16 5.35 6.71 -4.81
N LEU A 17 5.24 5.59 -4.10
CA LEU A 17 3.95 4.95 -3.81
C LEU A 17 3.03 5.91 -3.06
N SER A 18 3.53 6.62 -2.05
CA SER A 18 2.75 7.62 -1.31
C SER A 18 2.20 8.71 -2.23
N ILE A 19 3.01 9.19 -3.18
CA ILE A 19 2.58 10.17 -4.18
C ILE A 19 1.47 9.61 -5.09
N CYS A 20 1.47 8.30 -5.39
CA CYS A 20 0.41 7.68 -6.18
C CYS A 20 -0.92 7.57 -5.39
N TYR A 21 -0.87 7.18 -4.11
CA TYR A 21 -2.08 6.93 -3.33
C TYR A 21 -2.72 8.21 -2.77
N ILE A 22 -1.91 9.13 -2.24
CA ILE A 22 -2.41 10.29 -1.47
C ILE A 22 -3.41 11.15 -2.29
N PRO A 23 -3.15 11.50 -3.57
CA PRO A 23 -4.09 12.29 -4.35
C PRO A 23 -5.44 11.60 -4.52
N GLN A 24 -5.45 10.28 -4.73
CA GLN A 24 -6.68 9.50 -4.85
C GLN A 24 -7.43 9.43 -3.52
N ILE A 25 -6.72 9.20 -2.42
CA ILE A 25 -7.29 9.20 -1.06
C ILE A 25 -7.96 10.54 -0.76
N VAL A 26 -7.29 11.65 -1.08
CA VAL A 26 -7.82 13.01 -0.89
C VAL A 26 -9.02 13.26 -1.79
N LYS A 27 -8.97 12.85 -3.06
CA LYS A 27 -10.08 13.01 -4.01
C LYS A 27 -11.32 12.25 -3.53
N ASN A 28 -11.18 10.98 -3.18
CA ASN A 28 -12.26 10.15 -2.65
C ASN A 28 -12.85 10.79 -1.38
N TYR A 29 -12.01 11.28 -0.48
CA TYR A 29 -12.47 11.91 0.75
C TYR A 29 -13.23 13.22 0.50
N LYS A 30 -12.78 14.06 -0.43
CA LYS A 30 -13.42 15.35 -0.73
C LYS A 30 -14.73 15.18 -1.50
N THR A 31 -14.74 14.32 -2.52
CA THR A 31 -15.88 14.15 -3.41
C THR A 31 -16.93 13.17 -2.87
N LYS A 32 -16.49 12.22 -2.01
CA LYS A 32 -17.30 11.06 -1.60
C LYS A 32 -17.84 10.24 -2.78
N ASP A 33 -17.27 10.42 -3.97
CA ASP A 33 -17.66 9.72 -5.18
C ASP A 33 -16.59 8.68 -5.55
N VAL A 34 -17.03 7.42 -5.58
CA VAL A 34 -16.21 6.24 -5.95
C VAL A 34 -16.89 5.40 -7.03
N SER A 35 -17.87 5.97 -7.74
CA SER A 35 -18.67 5.28 -8.77
C SER A 35 -17.82 4.64 -9.86
N SER A 36 -16.75 5.33 -10.28
CA SER A 36 -15.80 4.89 -11.31
C SER A 36 -14.71 3.93 -10.79
N ILE A 37 -14.64 3.65 -9.49
CA ILE A 37 -13.57 2.86 -8.88
C ILE A 37 -14.02 1.42 -8.66
N SER A 38 -13.34 0.45 -9.28
CA SER A 38 -13.64 -0.98 -9.11
C SER A 38 -13.38 -1.46 -7.68
N LEU A 39 -14.42 -1.94 -7.00
CA LEU A 39 -14.30 -2.52 -5.65
C LEU A 39 -13.41 -3.79 -5.67
N TRP A 40 -13.66 -4.68 -6.63
CA TRP A 40 -12.94 -5.96 -6.71
C TRP A 40 -11.45 -5.79 -6.96
N PHE A 41 -11.06 -4.78 -7.73
CA PHE A 41 -9.65 -4.42 -7.89
C PHE A 41 -8.99 -4.14 -6.53
N TRP A 42 -9.61 -3.29 -5.71
CA TRP A 42 -9.06 -2.94 -4.40
C TRP A 42 -9.08 -4.10 -3.40
N VAL A 43 -10.08 -4.99 -3.47
CA VAL A 43 -10.10 -6.22 -2.66
C VAL A 43 -8.93 -7.13 -3.03
N LEU A 44 -8.76 -7.44 -4.32
CA LEU A 44 -7.67 -8.30 -4.79
C LEU A 44 -6.29 -7.70 -4.54
N LEU A 45 -6.15 -6.38 -4.72
CA LEU A 45 -4.91 -5.67 -4.43
C LEU A 45 -4.54 -5.79 -2.94
N ASN A 46 -5.50 -5.59 -2.03
CA ASN A 46 -5.24 -5.71 -0.59
C ASN A 46 -4.87 -7.15 -0.17
N ILE A 47 -5.47 -8.16 -0.81
CA ILE A 47 -5.06 -9.56 -0.61
C ILE A 47 -3.60 -9.76 -1.06
N ALA A 48 -3.26 -9.31 -2.28
CA ALA A 48 -1.90 -9.42 -2.81
C ALA A 48 -0.88 -8.71 -1.90
N LEU A 49 -1.18 -7.49 -1.45
CA LEU A 49 -0.29 -6.72 -0.57
C LEU A 49 -0.16 -7.33 0.83
N THR A 50 -1.20 -8.02 1.32
CA THR A 50 -1.11 -8.78 2.58
C THR A 50 -0.16 -9.97 2.45
N LEU A 51 -0.18 -10.67 1.31
CA LEU A 51 0.77 -11.74 1.00
C LEU A 51 2.19 -11.19 0.86
N MET A 52 2.37 -10.06 0.19
CA MET A 52 3.67 -9.38 0.06
C MET A 52 4.20 -8.90 1.41
N PHE A 53 3.36 -8.30 2.26
CA PHE A 53 3.73 -7.91 3.61
C PHE A 53 4.16 -9.13 4.45
N THR A 54 3.44 -10.25 4.35
CA THR A 54 3.83 -11.50 5.00
C THR A 54 5.20 -11.98 4.54
N ASN A 55 5.47 -11.92 3.23
CA ASN A 55 6.78 -12.23 2.67
C ASN A 55 7.87 -11.26 3.17
N ALA A 56 7.57 -9.96 3.24
CA ALA A 56 8.50 -8.95 3.76
C ALA A 56 8.84 -9.19 5.23
N PHE A 57 7.86 -9.61 6.04
CA PHE A 57 8.07 -10.00 7.43
C PHE A 57 8.98 -11.23 7.55
N MET A 58 8.81 -12.23 6.69
CA MET A 58 9.71 -13.40 6.64
C MET A 58 11.14 -13.01 6.24
N ILE A 59 11.31 -12.10 5.27
CA ILE A 59 12.62 -11.59 4.84
C ILE A 59 13.30 -10.85 6.00
N TYR A 60 12.57 -9.98 6.69
CA TYR A 60 13.07 -9.28 7.87
C TYR A 60 13.57 -10.26 8.94
N ASN A 61 12.79 -11.29 9.30
CA ASN A 61 13.21 -12.26 10.31
C ASN A 61 14.43 -13.08 9.89
N LYS A 62 14.62 -13.33 8.59
CA LYS A 62 15.72 -14.16 8.08
C LYS A 62 17.02 -13.36 7.87
N PHE A 63 16.93 -12.12 7.39
CA PHE A 63 18.08 -11.34 6.95
C PHE A 63 18.31 -10.06 7.76
N GLY A 64 17.38 -9.70 8.66
CA GLY A 64 17.46 -8.50 9.49
C GLY A 64 17.37 -7.19 8.70
N THR A 65 16.80 -7.22 7.49
CA THR A 65 16.62 -6.05 6.62
C THR A 65 15.20 -5.51 6.72
N TYR A 66 15.04 -4.21 6.95
CA TYR A 66 13.74 -3.61 7.30
C TYR A 66 13.10 -2.80 6.17
N GLY A 67 13.86 -2.37 5.16
CA GLY A 67 13.40 -1.48 4.10
C GLY A 67 12.17 -2.02 3.36
N TYR A 68 12.21 -3.29 2.95
CA TYR A 68 11.08 -3.93 2.28
C TYR A 68 9.85 -4.08 3.20
N LEU A 69 10.07 -4.41 4.48
CA LEU A 69 8.99 -4.50 5.46
C LEU A 69 8.30 -3.15 5.67
N ILE A 70 9.07 -2.07 5.83
CA ILE A 70 8.52 -0.71 5.95
C ILE A 70 7.70 -0.38 4.70
N THR A 71 8.26 -0.64 3.52
CA THR A 71 7.61 -0.33 2.23
C THR A 71 6.28 -1.02 2.07
N GLU A 72 6.22 -2.34 2.32
CA GLU A 72 4.98 -3.09 2.22
C GLU A 72 3.98 -2.71 3.30
N THR A 73 4.44 -2.31 4.50
CA THR A 73 3.55 -1.77 5.55
C THR A 73 2.83 -0.52 5.07
N PHE A 74 3.57 0.44 4.50
CA PHE A 74 3.00 1.69 3.98
C PHE A 74 2.11 1.43 2.76
N ASN A 75 2.54 0.57 1.84
CA ASN A 75 1.78 0.23 0.64
C ASN A 75 0.43 -0.41 1.01
N LEU A 76 0.44 -1.42 1.88
CA LEU A 76 -0.76 -2.07 2.38
C LEU A 76 -1.65 -1.09 3.15
N GLY A 77 -1.07 -0.25 4.02
CA GLY A 77 -1.80 0.77 4.77
C GLY A 77 -2.56 1.75 3.86
N LEU A 78 -1.89 2.28 2.84
CA LEU A 78 -2.50 3.20 1.87
C LEU A 78 -3.57 2.50 1.02
N ALA A 79 -3.31 1.28 0.55
CA ALA A 79 -4.29 0.50 -0.20
C ALA A 79 -5.53 0.14 0.64
N MET A 80 -5.37 -0.12 1.93
CA MET A 80 -6.48 -0.35 2.86
C MET A 80 -7.32 0.91 3.03
N ILE A 81 -6.70 2.09 3.15
CA ILE A 81 -7.43 3.36 3.23
C ILE A 81 -8.33 3.54 2.00
N VAL A 82 -7.80 3.29 0.80
CA VAL A 82 -8.61 3.41 -0.43
C VAL A 82 -9.73 2.38 -0.45
N LEU A 83 -9.47 1.11 -0.09
CA LEU A 83 -10.52 0.10 -0.02
C LEU A 83 -11.64 0.48 0.97
N ILE A 84 -11.28 0.99 2.15
CA ILE A 84 -12.25 1.47 3.15
C ILE A 84 -13.09 2.62 2.57
N GLN A 85 -12.47 3.59 1.88
CA GLN A 85 -13.20 4.66 1.22
C GLN A 85 -14.17 4.13 0.16
N VAL A 86 -13.74 3.17 -0.66
CA VAL A 86 -14.61 2.55 -1.67
C VAL A 86 -15.79 1.83 -1.00
N LEU A 87 -15.58 1.09 0.08
CA LEU A 87 -16.63 0.38 0.81
C LEU A 87 -17.65 1.33 1.46
N ILE A 88 -17.18 2.42 2.07
CA ILE A 88 -18.04 3.39 2.77
C ILE A 88 -18.80 4.27 1.79
N TYR A 89 -18.14 4.78 0.75
CA TYR A 89 -18.73 5.78 -0.15
C TYR A 89 -19.56 5.17 -1.28
N ARG A 90 -19.35 3.91 -1.65
CA ARG A 90 -20.17 3.21 -2.67
C ARG A 90 -21.63 2.99 -2.25
N LYS A 91 -21.91 3.02 -0.95
CA LYS A 91 -23.26 2.86 -0.39
C LYS A 91 -24.04 4.18 -0.26
N LYS A 92 -23.38 5.32 -0.52
CA LYS A 92 -24.00 6.65 -0.52
C LYS A 92 -24.36 7.04 -1.94
#